data_AF-A0A413G6B5-F1
#
_entry.id   AF-A0A413G6B5-F1
#
_cell.length_a   1.000
_cell.length_b   1.000
_cell.length_c   1.000
_cell.angle_alpha   90.00
_cell.angle_beta   90.00
_cell.angle_gamma   90.00
#
_symmetry.space_group_name_H-M   'P 1'
#
loop_
_entity.id
_entity.type
_entity.pdbx_description
1 polymer ?
#
loop_
_entity_poly.entity_id
_entity_poly.type
_entity_poly.pdbx_seq_one_letter_code
_entity_poly.pdbx_strand_id
1 'polypeptide(L)' 'MKKVLIGGFISLIGSIWTLAITLLAANNLTSEWPTPPGRFLTTISQFGIMPYFMISIVFLLLGIVLMAIEYFKKEN' A
#
# COMPACT_ATOMS: atom_id res chain seq x y z
N MET A 1 -17.28 2.07 16.52
CA MET A 1 -16.58 0.75 16.66
C MET A 1 -16.58 -0.12 15.39
N LYS A 2 -17.73 -0.51 14.79
CA LYS A 2 -17.74 -1.35 13.57
C LYS A 2 -16.90 -0.77 12.42
N LYS A 3 -16.95 0.56 12.25
CA LYS A 3 -16.17 1.28 11.22
C LYS A 3 -14.66 1.27 11.49
N VAL A 4 -14.24 1.35 12.77
CA VAL A 4 -12.83 1.22 13.17
C VAL A 4 -12.29 -0.15 12.79
N LEU A 5 -13.04 -1.22 13.11
CA LEU A 5 -12.63 -2.59 12.77
C LEU A 5 -12.50 -2.80 11.26
N ILE A 6 -13.47 -2.31 10.48
CA ILE A 6 -13.41 -2.36 9.00
C ILE A 6 -12.17 -1.61 8.50
N GLY A 7 -11.92 -0.39 8.99
CA GLY A 7 -10.72 0.37 8.64
C GLY A 7 -9.42 -0.36 9.01
N GLY A 8 -9.40 -1.02 10.17
CA GLY A 8 -8.28 -1.84 10.62
C GLY A 8 -7.98 -2.99 9.65
N PHE A 9 -8.98 -3.80 9.29
CA PHE A 9 -8.82 -4.90 8.34
C PHE A 9 -8.38 -4.41 6.95
N ILE A 10 -8.97 -3.33 6.44
CA ILE A 10 -8.58 -2.76 5.14
C ILE A 10 -7.12 -2.29 5.18
N SER A 11 -6.70 -1.60 6.25
CA SER A 11 -5.33 -1.13 6.40
C SER A 11 -4.33 -2.30 6.51
N LEU A 12 -4.71 -3.38 7.19
CA LEU A 12 -3.88 -4.56 7.37
C LEU A 12 -3.66 -5.29 6.04
N ILE A 13 -4.72 -5.48 5.24
CA ILE A 13 -4.62 -6.08 3.90
C ILE A 13 -3.70 -5.23 3.02
N GLY A 14 -3.91 -3.91 2.99
CA GLY A 14 -3.06 -2.98 2.25
C GLY A 14 -1.59 -3.04 2.68
N SER A 15 -1.34 -3.14 3.99
CA SER A 15 0.01 -3.26 4.57
C SER A 15 0.70 -4.55 4.13
N ILE A 16 0.03 -5.69 4.26
CA ILE A 16 0.59 -7.01 3.90
C ILE A 16 0.93 -7.05 2.41
N TRP A 17 0.03 -6.57 1.55
CA TRP A 17 0.26 -6.53 0.10
C TRP A 17 1.40 -5.60 -0.27
N THR A 18 1.45 -4.40 0.32
CA THR A 18 2.54 -3.44 0.08
C THR A 18 3.88 -4.01 0.50
N LEU A 19 3.95 -4.67 1.67
CA LEU A 19 5.15 -5.31 2.17
C LEU A 19 5.60 -6.46 1.24
N ALA A 20 4.69 -7.33 0.82
CA ALA A 20 4.98 -8.45 -0.06
C ALA A 20 5.56 -7.98 -1.40
N ILE A 21 4.95 -6.97 -2.03
CA ILE A 21 5.42 -6.40 -3.29
C ILE A 21 6.78 -5.72 -3.11
N THR A 22 6.98 -5.02 -1.99
CA THR A 22 8.25 -4.37 -1.68
C THR A 22 9.37 -5.39 -1.52
N LEU A 23 9.13 -6.49 -0.80
CA LEU A 23 10.08 -7.58 -0.65
C LEU A 23 10.40 -8.25 -1.99
N LEU A 24 9.39 -8.48 -2.83
CA LEU A 24 9.60 -9.04 -4.17
C LEU A 24 10.54 -8.14 -5.00
N ALA A 25 10.24 -6.84 -5.08
CA ALA A 25 11.01 -5.89 -5.87
C ALA A 25 12.41 -5.64 -5.30
N ALA A 26 12.56 -5.57 -3.97
CA ALA A 26 13.85 -5.38 -3.32
C ALA A 26 14.81 -6.56 -3.54
N ASN A 27 14.29 -7.78 -3.58
CA ASN A 27 15.08 -8.99 -3.81
C ASN A 27 15.38 -9.27 -5.30
N ASN A 28 14.71 -8.57 -6.22
CA ASN A 28 14.87 -8.78 -7.66
C ASN A 28 15.05 -7.46 -8.42
N LEU A 29 15.86 -6.56 -7.85
CA LEU A 29 16.09 -5.23 -8.42
C LEU A 29 16.65 -5.33 -9.84
N THR A 30 16.01 -4.62 -10.77
CA THR A 30 16.49 -4.49 -12.16
C THR A 30 17.90 -3.90 -12.22
N SER A 31 18.69 -4.26 -13.22
CA SER A 31 20.07 -3.79 -13.38
C SER A 31 20.17 -2.38 -13.97
N GLU A 32 19.12 -1.91 -14.64
CA GLU A 32 19.05 -0.57 -15.21
C GLU A 32 18.76 0.46 -14.11
N TRP A 33 19.56 1.54 -13.93
CA TRP A 33 19.11 2.76 -13.24
C TRP A 33 19.97 4.03 -13.44
N PRO A 34 19.41 5.11 -14.03
CA PRO A 34 19.35 6.41 -13.31
C PRO A 34 18.17 7.37 -13.62
N THR A 35 17.21 7.06 -14.50
CA THR A 35 16.15 8.00 -14.94
C THR A 35 14.79 7.75 -14.25
N PRO A 36 13.96 8.77 -13.92
CA PRO A 36 12.65 8.58 -13.26
C PRO A 36 11.80 7.44 -13.89
N PRO A 37 11.05 6.61 -13.13
CA PRO A 37 10.43 6.87 -11.81
C PRO A 37 11.14 6.37 -10.53
N GLY A 38 12.15 5.52 -10.62
CA GLY A 38 12.90 4.95 -9.50
C GLY A 38 13.27 3.49 -9.77
N ARG A 39 14.45 3.00 -9.38
CA ARG A 39 14.89 1.61 -9.65
C ARG A 39 13.88 0.60 -9.17
N PHE A 40 13.35 0.88 -7.99
CA PHE A 40 12.30 0.10 -7.35
C PHE A 40 11.00 0.10 -8.15
N LEU A 41 10.49 1.27 -8.55
CA LEU A 41 9.23 1.38 -9.30
C LEU A 41 9.34 0.80 -10.71
N THR A 42 10.49 0.93 -11.36
CA THR A 42 10.76 0.27 -12.63
C THR A 42 10.83 -1.24 -12.48
N THR A 43 11.42 -1.76 -11.40
CA THR A 43 11.39 -3.18 -11.09
C THR A 43 9.93 -3.67 -10.95
N ILE A 44 9.12 -3.00 -10.13
CA ILE A 44 7.68 -3.31 -9.96
C ILE A 44 6.93 -3.28 -11.30
N SER A 45 7.23 -2.29 -12.15
CA SER A 45 6.63 -2.16 -13.48
C SER A 45 7.03 -3.31 -14.42
N GLN A 46 8.29 -3.74 -14.40
CA GLN A 46 8.79 -4.87 -15.20
C GLN A 46 8.13 -6.20 -14.77
N PHE A 47 7.82 -6.35 -13.48
CA PHE A 47 7.02 -7.48 -12.98
C PHE A 47 5.55 -7.43 -13.39
N GLY A 48 5.07 -6.35 -14.00
CA GLY A 48 3.66 -6.19 -14.39
C GLY A 48 2.70 -6.03 -13.22
N ILE A 49 3.22 -5.83 -11.99
CA ILE A 49 2.42 -5.78 -10.76
C ILE A 49 2.15 -4.38 -10.23
N MET A 50 2.53 -3.34 -10.99
CA MET A 50 2.30 -1.94 -10.63
C MET A 50 0.83 -1.64 -10.24
N PRO A 51 -0.21 -2.14 -10.94
CA PRO A 51 -1.59 -1.90 -10.52
C PRO A 51 -1.90 -2.44 -9.11
N TYR A 52 -1.37 -3.61 -8.75
CA TYR A 52 -1.58 -4.21 -7.43
C TYR A 52 -0.88 -3.41 -6.33
N PHE A 53 0.30 -2.86 -6.61
CA PHE A 53 1.01 -1.97 -5.70
C PHE A 53 0.22 -0.67 -5.44
N MET A 54 -0.39 -0.10 -6.48
CA MET A 54 -1.24 1.08 -6.30
C MET A 54 -2.49 0.76 -5.49
N ILE A 55 -3.14 -0.38 -5.75
CA ILE A 55 -4.32 -0.83 -4.98
C ILE A 55 -3.95 -1.08 -3.51
N SER A 56 -2.78 -1.68 -3.24
CA SER A 56 -2.36 -1.95 -1.86
C SER A 56 -2.14 -0.66 -1.06
N ILE A 57 -1.53 0.35 -1.69
CA ILE A 57 -1.38 1.69 -1.10
C ILE A 57 -2.75 2.34 -0.85
N VAL A 58 -3.68 2.25 -1.81
CA VAL A 58 -5.03 2.79 -1.67
C VAL A 58 -5.75 2.13 -0.50
N PHE A 59 -5.68 0.81 -0.35
CA PHE A 59 -6.27 0.11 0.80
C PHE A 59 -5.63 0.54 2.12
N LEU A 60 -4.30 0.61 2.16
CA LEU A 60 -3.59 1.09 3.35
C LEU A 60 -4.11 2.46 3.80
N LEU A 61 -4.12 3.43 2.87
CA LEU A 61 -4.53 4.80 3.15
C LEU A 61 -6.03 4.90 3.49
N LEU A 62 -6.91 4.22 2.75
CA LEU A 62 -8.34 4.21 3.04
C LEU A 62 -8.63 3.63 4.42
N GLY A 63 -7.99 2.52 4.79
CA GLY A 63 -8.15 1.92 6.11
C GLY A 63 -7.74 2.87 7.23
N ILE A 64 -6.60 3.54 7.08
CA ILE A 64 -6.12 4.55 8.03
C ILE A 64 -7.10 5.74 8.12
N VAL A 65 -7.55 6.26 6.97
CA VAL A 65 -8.50 7.39 6.93
C VAL A 65 -9.82 7.05 7.60
N LEU A 66 -10.36 5.85 7.38
CA LEU A 66 -11.59 5.40 8.03
C LEU A 66 -11.45 5.32 9.56
N MET A 67 -10.32 4.81 10.04
CA MET A 67 -10.03 4.77 11.47
C MET A 67 -9.86 6.18 12.06
N ALA A 68 -9.12 7.06 11.37
CA ALA A 68 -8.91 8.44 11.79
C ALA A 68 -10.23 9.23 11.88
N ILE A 69 -11.09 9.12 10.87
CA ILE A 69 -12.40 9.80 10.87
C ILE A 69 -13.24 9.36 12.07
N GLU A 70 -13.30 8.05 12.34
CA GLU A 70 -14.09 7.52 13.46
C GLU A 70 -13.46 7.87 14.82
N TYR A 71 -12.13 8.00 14.90
CA TYR A 71 -11.44 8.44 16.10
C TYR A 71 -11.72 9.91 16.45
N PHE A 72 -11.74 10.81 15.46
CA PHE A 72 -12.03 12.23 15.66
C PHE A 72 -13.53 12.56 15.66
N LYS A 73 -14.38 11.57 15.42
CA LYS A 73 -15.83 11.77 15.43
C LYS A 73 -16.27 12.05 16.87
N LYS A 74 -16.79 13.26 17.09
CA LYS A 74 -17.37 13.64 18.38
C LYS A 74 -18.53 12.69 18.71
N GLU A 75 -18.53 12.13 19.91
CA GLU A 75 -19.70 11.45 20.46
C GLU A 75 -20.80 12.50 20.58
N ASN A 76 -21.77 12.45 19.67
CA ASN A 76 -23.04 13.15 19.80
C ASN A 76 -23.99 12.30 20.62
#